data_AF-A0A2E1LI49-F1
#
_entry.id   AF-A0A2E1LI49-F1
#
_cell.length_a   1.000
_cell.length_b   1.000
_cell.length_c   1.000
_cell.angle_alpha   90.00
_cell.angle_beta   90.00
_cell.angle_gamma   90.00
#
_symmetry.space_group_name_H-M   'P 1'
#
loop_
_entity.id
_entity.type
_entity.pdbx_description
1 polymer ?
#
loop_
_entity_poly.entity_id
_entity_poly.type
_entity_poly.pdbx_seq_one_letter_code
_entity_poly.pdbx_strand_id
1 'polypeptide(L)'
;MTTITTYDITTADGVRFSPHAWRTTMALAHKGLGHACEKIGFTDIPNICDGARKIVPTVEIDGSVLSDSWAIALHLEESFPQGPSLFGGEKGKAHALFFHNWATYSLHPQVIRVIVLDIYNRLHEKDREYFRTSREKRFGMTLEDFVATSAEPAKAQLKGVLMPMSKTLESQQWLGGRVPSYADYIVFGAFQWVRTVSTFDLAALGGEPVQAWLDATLDLFDGLARQEPAAS
;
A
#
# COMPACT_ATOMS: atom_id res chain seq x y z
N MET A 1 -11.40 -24.74 7.51
CA MET A 1 -10.68 -23.47 7.67
C MET A 1 -10.58 -22.86 6.28
N THR A 2 -10.95 -21.59 6.13
CA THR A 2 -10.78 -20.86 4.86
C THR A 2 -9.30 -20.80 4.53
N THR A 3 -8.92 -21.26 3.35
CA THR A 3 -7.54 -21.12 2.85
C THR A 3 -7.47 -19.84 2.03
N ILE A 4 -6.55 -18.95 2.40
CA ILE A 4 -6.33 -17.66 1.72
C ILE A 4 -4.90 -17.61 1.20
N THR A 5 -4.75 -17.41 -0.10
CA THR A 5 -3.46 -17.13 -0.73
C THR A 5 -3.48 -15.72 -1.29
N THR A 6 -2.45 -14.92 -1.02
CA THR A 6 -2.30 -13.57 -1.54
C THR A 6 -1.06 -13.48 -2.42
N TYR A 7 -1.09 -12.59 -3.40
CA TYR A 7 0.01 -12.36 -4.32
C TYR A 7 0.49 -10.92 -4.19
N ASP A 8 1.79 -10.75 -3.92
CA ASP A 8 2.43 -9.45 -3.73
C ASP A 8 3.74 -9.37 -4.51
N ILE A 9 4.05 -8.17 -5.00
CA ILE A 9 5.28 -7.89 -5.70
C ILE A 9 6.39 -7.65 -4.69
N THR A 10 7.54 -8.26 -4.95
CA THR A 10 8.74 -8.12 -4.14
C THR A 10 9.91 -7.53 -4.91
N THR A 11 10.82 -6.92 -4.16
CA THR A 11 12.17 -6.58 -4.63
C THR A 11 13.00 -7.85 -4.86
N ALA A 12 14.18 -7.71 -5.46
CA ALA A 12 15.11 -8.82 -5.70
C ALA A 12 15.55 -9.54 -4.41
N ASP A 13 15.60 -8.82 -3.28
CA ASP A 13 15.87 -9.35 -1.94
C ASP A 13 14.61 -9.90 -1.23
N GLY A 14 13.47 -9.96 -1.92
CA GLY A 14 12.25 -10.60 -1.43
C GLY A 14 11.41 -9.74 -0.49
N VAL A 15 11.66 -8.43 -0.43
CA VAL A 15 10.89 -7.47 0.38
C VAL A 15 9.60 -7.08 -0.34
N ARG A 16 8.46 -7.23 0.34
CA ARG A 16 7.15 -6.83 -0.20
C ARG A 16 6.98 -5.31 -0.15
N PHE A 17 6.61 -4.70 -1.27
CA PHE A 17 6.53 -3.25 -1.34
C PHE A 17 5.24 -2.68 -1.94
N SER A 18 4.31 -3.50 -2.46
CA SER A 18 3.11 -2.95 -3.09
C SER A 18 2.24 -2.21 -2.06
N PRO A 19 1.95 -0.91 -2.26
CA PRO A 19 1.10 -0.18 -1.31
C PRO A 19 -0.30 -0.79 -1.22
N HIS A 20 -0.80 -1.35 -2.32
CA HIS A 20 -2.13 -1.95 -2.37
C HIS A 20 -2.16 -3.33 -1.71
N ALA A 21 -1.09 -4.13 -1.83
CA ALA A 21 -1.05 -5.45 -1.20
C ALA A 21 -0.85 -5.36 0.31
N TRP A 22 -0.15 -4.34 0.80
CA TRP A 22 -0.11 -4.02 2.22
C TRP A 22 -1.49 -3.69 2.79
N ARG A 23 -2.37 -3.01 2.04
CA ARG A 23 -3.78 -2.81 2.46
C ARG A 23 -4.50 -4.13 2.70
N THR A 24 -4.34 -5.08 1.78
CA THR A 24 -4.94 -6.42 1.88
C THR A 24 -4.35 -7.22 3.05
N THR A 25 -3.03 -7.19 3.23
CA THR A 25 -2.34 -7.85 4.35
C THR A 25 -2.88 -7.34 5.68
N MET A 26 -2.98 -6.02 5.86
CA MET A 26 -3.50 -5.41 7.09
C MET A 26 -4.99 -5.69 7.28
N ALA A 27 -5.79 -5.71 6.20
CA ALA A 27 -7.22 -6.02 6.28
C ALA A 27 -7.49 -7.48 6.70
N LEU A 28 -6.72 -8.43 6.17
CA LEU A 28 -6.80 -9.85 6.57
C LEU A 28 -6.41 -10.01 8.04
N ALA A 29 -5.32 -9.38 8.47
CA ALA A 29 -4.89 -9.39 9.86
C ALA A 29 -5.94 -8.75 10.80
N HIS A 30 -6.54 -7.62 10.41
CA HIS A 30 -7.64 -6.98 11.15
C HIS A 30 -8.83 -7.92 11.35
N LYS A 31 -9.16 -8.73 10.33
CA LYS A 31 -10.22 -9.73 10.38
C LYS A 31 -9.82 -11.02 11.12
N GLY A 32 -8.58 -11.13 11.58
CA GLY A 32 -8.05 -12.35 12.21
C GLY A 32 -7.87 -13.51 11.23
N LEU A 33 -7.66 -13.22 9.94
CA LEU A 33 -7.55 -14.20 8.88
C LEU A 33 -6.08 -14.44 8.53
N GLY A 34 -5.61 -15.67 8.74
CA GLY A 34 -4.31 -16.11 8.26
C GLY A 34 -4.29 -16.27 6.73
N HIS A 35 -3.14 -16.03 6.12
CA HIS A 35 -2.93 -16.23 4.69
C HIS A 35 -1.52 -16.77 4.40
N ALA A 36 -1.35 -17.41 3.24
CA ALA A 36 -0.05 -17.58 2.61
C ALA A 36 0.18 -16.45 1.60
N CYS A 37 1.37 -15.84 1.58
CA CYS A 37 1.71 -14.78 0.63
C CYS A 37 2.74 -15.29 -0.38
N GLU A 38 2.33 -15.41 -1.63
CA GLU A 38 3.18 -15.72 -2.77
C GLU A 38 3.90 -14.45 -3.23
N LYS A 39 5.24 -14.51 -3.17
CA LYS A 39 6.14 -13.41 -3.54
C LYS A 39 6.46 -13.51 -5.02
N ILE A 40 6.03 -12.50 -5.78
CA ILE A 40 6.18 -12.48 -7.24
C ILE A 40 6.91 -11.23 -7.73
N GLY A 41 7.33 -11.25 -8.99
CA GLY A 41 7.77 -10.09 -9.76
C GLY A 41 6.65 -9.47 -10.59
N PHE A 42 6.93 -8.34 -11.25
CA PHE A 42 5.96 -7.70 -12.16
C PHE A 42 5.60 -8.58 -13.36
N THR A 43 6.59 -9.26 -13.92
CA THR A 43 6.44 -10.11 -15.11
C THR A 43 5.75 -11.45 -14.82
N ASP A 44 5.59 -11.81 -13.54
CA ASP A 44 4.90 -13.03 -13.13
C ASP A 44 3.38 -12.86 -13.03
N ILE A 45 2.88 -11.63 -12.91
CA ILE A 45 1.45 -11.34 -12.67
C ILE A 45 0.52 -12.05 -13.68
N PRO A 46 0.83 -12.11 -15.00
CA PRO A 46 -0.01 -12.84 -15.95
C PRO A 46 -0.04 -14.36 -15.77
N ASN A 47 0.80 -14.93 -14.88
CA ASN A 47 0.91 -16.37 -14.66
C ASN A 47 0.31 -16.83 -13.32
N ILE A 48 -0.15 -15.90 -12.47
CA ILE A 48 -0.75 -16.25 -11.18
C ILE A 48 -2.22 -16.66 -11.33
N CYS A 49 -2.69 -17.50 -10.42
CA CYS A 49 -4.06 -18.00 -10.39
C CYS A 49 -4.49 -18.62 -11.74
N ASP A 50 -5.44 -17.99 -12.43
CA ASP A 50 -6.01 -18.40 -13.72
C ASP A 50 -5.34 -17.75 -14.93
N GLY A 51 -4.23 -17.03 -14.73
CA GLY A 51 -3.47 -16.35 -15.78
C GLY A 51 -4.16 -15.11 -16.40
N ALA A 52 -5.29 -14.66 -15.83
CA ALA A 52 -6.02 -13.49 -16.31
C ALA A 52 -5.65 -12.19 -15.58
N ARG A 53 -4.72 -12.26 -14.62
CA ARG A 53 -4.43 -11.18 -13.67
C ARG A 53 -3.48 -10.16 -14.29
N LYS A 54 -3.70 -8.89 -13.92
CA LYS A 54 -2.96 -7.73 -14.46
C LYS A 54 -2.38 -6.83 -13.38
N ILE A 55 -2.82 -7.00 -12.14
CA ILE A 55 -2.48 -6.16 -10.99
C ILE A 55 -2.35 -7.02 -9.74
N VAL A 56 -1.63 -6.48 -8.75
CA VAL A 56 -1.66 -6.96 -7.36
C VAL A 56 -2.29 -5.89 -6.45
N PRO A 57 -2.84 -6.25 -5.28
CA PRO A 57 -2.99 -7.60 -4.77
C PRO A 57 -3.99 -8.41 -5.58
N THR A 58 -3.69 -9.70 -5.72
CA THR A 58 -4.65 -10.74 -6.07
C THR A 58 -4.79 -11.67 -4.87
N VAL A 59 -5.99 -12.16 -4.61
CA VAL A 59 -6.29 -13.09 -3.52
C VAL A 59 -7.11 -14.25 -4.05
N GLU A 60 -6.72 -15.46 -3.65
CA GLU A 60 -7.52 -16.66 -3.76
C GLU A 60 -8.15 -16.97 -2.40
N ILE A 61 -9.48 -17.01 -2.37
CA ILE A 61 -10.25 -17.24 -1.15
C ILE A 61 -11.43 -18.15 -1.48
N ASP A 62 -11.46 -19.33 -0.86
CA ASP A 62 -12.50 -20.36 -1.07
C ASP A 62 -12.83 -20.62 -2.56
N GLY A 63 -11.78 -20.68 -3.40
CA GLY A 63 -11.89 -20.93 -4.84
C GLY A 63 -12.27 -19.70 -5.69
N SER A 64 -12.50 -18.54 -5.08
CA SER A 64 -12.70 -17.26 -5.77
C SER A 64 -11.38 -16.52 -5.92
N VAL A 65 -11.16 -15.91 -7.09
CA VAL A 65 -9.97 -15.09 -7.38
C VAL A 65 -10.36 -13.62 -7.52
N LEU A 66 -9.92 -12.79 -6.58
CA LEU A 66 -10.21 -11.37 -6.52
C LEU A 66 -8.94 -10.56 -6.77
N SER A 67 -9.08 -9.42 -7.44
CA SER A 67 -8.00 -8.43 -7.61
C SER A 67 -8.56 -7.06 -7.29
N ASP A 68 -7.67 -6.10 -7.01
CA ASP A 68 -7.97 -4.77 -6.44
C ASP A 68 -8.20 -4.79 -4.93
N SER A 69 -7.37 -4.03 -4.21
CA SER A 69 -7.37 -3.97 -2.74
C SER A 69 -8.72 -3.52 -2.16
N TRP A 70 -9.45 -2.63 -2.85
CA TRP A 70 -10.73 -2.13 -2.38
C TRP A 70 -11.82 -3.19 -2.55
N ALA A 71 -11.91 -3.82 -3.72
CA ALA A 71 -12.82 -4.94 -3.97
C ALA A 71 -12.58 -6.10 -2.99
N ILE A 72 -11.32 -6.42 -2.71
CA ILE A 72 -10.95 -7.41 -1.70
C ILE A 72 -11.46 -6.99 -0.31
N ALA A 73 -11.26 -5.74 0.11
CA ALA A 73 -11.74 -5.28 1.42
C ALA A 73 -13.27 -5.32 1.56
N LEU A 74 -14.01 -5.00 0.49
CA LEU A 74 -15.47 -5.15 0.46
C LEU A 74 -15.88 -6.62 0.63
N HIS A 75 -15.24 -7.51 -0.13
CA HIS A 75 -15.52 -8.94 -0.03
C HIS A 75 -15.20 -9.51 1.36
N LEU A 76 -14.11 -9.07 1.98
CA LEU A 76 -13.74 -9.48 3.35
C LEU A 76 -14.74 -8.98 4.39
N GLU A 77 -15.26 -7.76 4.22
CA GLU A 77 -16.30 -7.23 5.11
C GLU A 77 -17.60 -8.04 5.02
N GLU A 78 -18.00 -8.43 3.80
CA GLU A 78 -19.23 -9.16 3.54
C GLU A 78 -19.14 -10.64 3.90
N SER A 79 -18.02 -11.30 3.58
CA SER A 79 -17.85 -12.75 3.73
C SER A 79 -17.41 -13.16 5.14
N PHE A 80 -16.79 -12.25 5.90
CA PHE A 80 -16.33 -12.49 7.28
C PHE A 80 -16.94 -11.47 8.26
N PRO A 81 -18.28 -11.48 8.46
CA PRO A 81 -18.96 -10.51 9.31
C PRO A 81 -18.75 -10.75 10.82
N GLN A 82 -18.27 -11.94 11.21
CA GLN A 82 -18.03 -12.29 12.61
C GLN A 82 -16.77 -11.67 13.20
N GLY A 83 -15.82 -11.26 12.35
CA GLY A 83 -14.59 -10.56 12.77
C GLY A 83 -14.79 -9.05 12.91
N PRO A 84 -13.79 -8.33 13.45
CA PRO A 84 -13.83 -6.87 13.52
C PRO A 84 -14.14 -6.24 12.16
N SER A 85 -14.99 -5.20 12.15
CA SER A 85 -15.41 -4.54 10.91
C SER A 85 -14.30 -3.64 10.38
N LEU A 86 -13.97 -3.76 9.10
CA LEU A 86 -13.00 -2.91 8.42
C LEU A 86 -13.48 -1.45 8.31
N PHE A 87 -14.80 -1.27 8.27
CA PHE A 87 -15.44 0.01 7.95
C PHE A 87 -16.29 0.59 9.09
N GLY A 88 -16.70 -0.21 10.07
CA GLY A 88 -17.63 0.23 11.12
C GLY A 88 -19.03 0.59 10.61
N GLY A 89 -19.44 0.04 9.46
CA GLY A 89 -20.72 0.31 8.79
C GLY A 89 -20.64 1.31 7.62
N GLU A 90 -21.78 1.62 7.01
CA GLU A 90 -21.85 2.33 5.72
C GLU A 90 -21.20 3.72 5.72
N LYS A 91 -21.32 4.48 6.83
CA LYS A 91 -20.68 5.80 6.92
C LYS A 91 -19.15 5.69 6.92
N GLY A 92 -18.59 4.74 7.66
CA GLY A 92 -17.14 4.55 7.68
C GLY A 92 -16.62 3.95 6.37
N LYS A 93 -17.43 3.13 5.67
CA LYS A 93 -17.14 2.69 4.29
C LYS A 93 -17.08 3.88 3.33
N ALA A 94 -18.03 4.80 3.41
CA ALA A 94 -18.03 6.01 2.59
C ALA A 94 -16.81 6.91 2.87
N HIS A 95 -16.40 7.06 4.13
CA HIS A 95 -15.19 7.80 4.49
C HIS A 95 -13.92 7.08 4.05
N ALA A 96 -13.84 5.76 4.19
CA ALA A 96 -12.71 4.97 3.67
C ALA A 96 -12.57 5.11 2.15
N LEU A 97 -13.68 5.24 1.41
CA LEU A 97 -13.64 5.51 -0.03
C LEU A 97 -13.04 6.89 -0.34
N PHE A 98 -13.31 7.90 0.50
CA PHE A 98 -12.64 9.20 0.38
C PHE A 98 -11.12 9.06 0.57
N PHE A 99 -10.67 8.35 1.61
CA PHE A 99 -9.24 8.07 1.81
C PHE A 99 -8.63 7.27 0.66
N HIS A 100 -9.36 6.29 0.11
CA HIS A 100 -8.92 5.54 -1.07
C HIS A 100 -8.64 6.48 -2.25
N ASN A 101 -9.59 7.37 -2.56
CA ASN A 101 -9.46 8.32 -3.66
C ASN A 101 -8.37 9.36 -3.38
N TRP A 102 -8.31 9.91 -2.18
CA TRP A 102 -7.24 10.84 -1.78
C TRP A 102 -5.85 10.19 -1.89
N ALA A 103 -5.69 8.94 -1.43
CA ALA A 103 -4.43 8.22 -1.55
C ALA A 103 -4.06 7.99 -3.03
N THR A 104 -5.01 7.54 -3.85
CA THR A 104 -4.80 7.22 -5.27
C THR A 104 -4.48 8.46 -6.11
N TYR A 105 -5.16 9.58 -5.88
CA TYR A 105 -5.11 10.74 -6.77
C TYR A 105 -4.30 11.93 -6.21
N SER A 106 -3.95 11.93 -4.92
CA SER A 106 -3.19 13.02 -4.30
C SER A 106 -1.89 12.53 -3.66
N LEU A 107 -1.90 11.42 -2.92
CA LEU A 107 -0.70 10.93 -2.23
C LEU A 107 0.24 10.14 -3.14
N HIS A 108 -0.22 9.02 -3.70
CA HIS A 108 0.59 8.12 -4.53
C HIS A 108 1.27 8.83 -5.72
N PRO A 109 0.61 9.77 -6.45
CA PRO A 109 1.25 10.47 -7.56
C PRO A 109 2.45 11.33 -7.13
N GLN A 110 2.46 11.84 -5.90
CA GLN A 110 3.60 12.60 -5.37
C GLN A 110 4.68 11.67 -4.85
N VAL A 111 4.29 10.59 -4.16
CA VAL A 111 5.23 9.58 -3.67
C VAL A 111 6.04 8.97 -4.81
N ILE A 112 5.38 8.52 -5.90
CA ILE A 112 6.09 7.89 -7.03
C ILE A 112 7.11 8.81 -7.70
N ARG A 113 6.87 10.14 -7.72
CA ARG A 113 7.82 11.13 -8.26
C ARG A 113 9.12 11.18 -7.47
N VAL A 114 9.09 10.80 -6.20
CA VAL A 114 10.25 10.78 -5.32
C VAL A 114 10.97 9.43 -5.38
N ILE A 115 10.24 8.32 -5.38
CA ILE A 115 10.83 6.98 -5.12
C ILE A 115 10.95 6.06 -6.35
N VAL A 116 10.59 6.50 -7.57
CA VAL A 116 10.50 5.58 -8.72
C VAL A 116 11.84 4.93 -9.10
N LEU A 117 12.95 5.66 -9.00
CA LEU A 117 14.28 5.09 -9.24
C LEU A 117 14.70 4.13 -8.13
N ASP A 118 14.34 4.43 -6.87
CA ASP A 118 14.61 3.52 -5.75
C ASP A 118 13.90 2.18 -5.95
N ILE A 119 12.64 2.21 -6.40
CA ILE A 119 11.89 1.01 -6.79
C ILE A 119 12.65 0.28 -7.90
N TYR A 120 12.95 0.96 -9.00
CA TYR A 120 13.62 0.37 -10.18
C TYR A 120 14.92 -0.34 -9.80
N ASN A 121 15.74 0.29 -8.96
CA ASN A 121 17.04 -0.23 -8.54
C ASN A 121 16.91 -1.51 -7.70
N ARG A 122 15.81 -1.68 -6.97
CA ARG A 122 15.55 -2.84 -6.12
C ARG A 122 14.77 -3.97 -6.81
N LEU A 123 14.30 -3.78 -8.03
CA LEU A 123 13.55 -4.82 -8.75
C LEU A 123 14.42 -6.04 -9.08
N HIS A 124 13.75 -7.19 -9.22
CA HIS A 124 14.30 -8.35 -9.91
C HIS A 124 14.81 -7.95 -11.29
N GLU A 125 15.94 -8.52 -11.71
CA GLU A 125 16.54 -8.22 -13.02
C GLU A 125 15.55 -8.42 -14.17
N LYS A 126 14.77 -9.52 -14.12
CA LYS A 126 13.72 -9.84 -15.10
C LYS A 126 12.63 -8.78 -15.24
N ASP A 127 12.41 -7.96 -14.21
CA ASP A 127 11.34 -6.96 -14.19
C ASP A 127 11.81 -5.57 -14.62
N ARG A 128 13.12 -5.31 -14.64
CA ARG A 128 13.67 -3.97 -14.88
C ARG A 128 13.29 -3.42 -16.25
N GLU A 129 13.42 -4.22 -17.30
CA GLU A 129 13.07 -3.79 -18.67
C GLU A 129 11.57 -3.48 -18.79
N TYR A 130 10.72 -4.38 -18.30
CA TYR A 130 9.26 -4.19 -18.29
C TYR A 130 8.88 -2.93 -17.50
N PHE A 131 9.45 -2.75 -16.30
CA PHE A 131 9.16 -1.61 -15.45
C PHE A 131 9.58 -0.30 -16.12
N ARG A 132 10.83 -0.19 -16.57
CA ARG A 132 11.33 1.02 -17.24
C ARG A 132 10.46 1.35 -18.45
N THR A 133 10.28 0.41 -19.38
CA THR A 133 9.50 0.62 -20.61
C THR A 133 8.07 1.08 -20.32
N SER A 134 7.39 0.42 -19.38
CA SER A 134 6.01 0.77 -19.05
C SER A 134 5.87 2.12 -18.34
N ARG A 135 6.81 2.48 -17.45
CA ARG A 135 6.77 3.74 -16.70
C ARG A 135 7.21 4.92 -17.55
N GLU A 136 8.27 4.79 -18.32
CA GLU A 136 8.74 5.84 -19.24
C GLU A 136 7.69 6.13 -20.31
N LYS A 137 7.02 5.09 -20.87
CA LYS A 137 5.86 5.29 -21.75
C LYS A 137 4.73 6.07 -21.07
N ARG A 138 4.45 5.79 -19.80
CA ARG A 138 3.41 6.48 -19.03
C ARG A 138 3.77 7.93 -18.71
N PHE A 139 5.05 8.20 -18.44
CA PHE A 139 5.54 9.52 -18.06
C PHE A 139 5.95 10.39 -19.24
N GLY A 140 6.20 9.79 -20.40
CA GLY A 140 6.65 10.48 -21.62
C GLY A 140 8.12 10.92 -21.58
N MET A 141 8.92 10.40 -20.65
CA MET A 141 10.33 10.73 -20.45
C MET A 141 11.05 9.60 -19.71
N THR A 142 12.38 9.68 -19.60
CA THR A 142 13.19 8.70 -18.84
C THR A 142 12.85 8.73 -17.35
N LEU A 143 13.14 7.64 -16.62
CA LEU A 143 12.96 7.64 -15.16
C LEU A 143 13.83 8.69 -14.47
N GLU A 144 15.04 8.89 -14.98
CA GLU A 144 16.01 9.87 -14.50
C GLU A 144 15.49 11.30 -14.69
N ASP A 145 15.02 11.66 -15.89
CA ASP A 145 14.43 12.98 -16.16
C ASP A 145 13.16 13.20 -15.33
N PHE A 146 12.34 12.17 -15.16
CA PHE A 146 11.13 12.25 -14.34
C PHE A 146 11.46 12.59 -12.88
N VAL A 147 12.45 11.93 -12.28
CA VAL A 147 12.89 12.26 -10.90
C VAL A 147 13.52 13.65 -10.87
N ALA A 148 14.43 13.97 -11.77
CA ALA A 148 15.14 15.26 -11.81
C ALA A 148 14.19 16.46 -11.92
N THR A 149 13.09 16.32 -12.66
CA THR A 149 12.13 17.41 -12.89
C THR A 149 11.00 17.46 -11.87
N SER A 150 10.64 16.35 -11.23
CA SER A 150 9.39 16.26 -10.46
C SER A 150 9.54 15.92 -8.98
N ALA A 151 10.70 15.41 -8.51
CA ALA A 151 10.87 14.99 -7.13
C ALA A 151 10.81 16.15 -6.12
N GLU A 152 11.58 17.23 -6.33
CA GLU A 152 11.57 18.38 -5.42
C GLU A 152 10.21 19.10 -5.35
N PRO A 153 9.53 19.40 -6.49
CA PRO A 153 8.15 19.89 -6.45
C PRO A 153 7.18 18.95 -5.72
N ALA A 154 7.33 17.63 -5.90
CA ALA A 154 6.49 16.65 -5.22
C ALA A 154 6.71 16.66 -3.70
N LYS A 155 7.96 16.72 -3.23
CA LYS A 155 8.29 16.87 -1.80
C LYS A 155 7.65 18.12 -1.20
N ALA A 156 7.69 19.25 -1.90
CA ALA A 156 7.03 20.48 -1.45
C ALA A 156 5.49 20.32 -1.37
N GLN A 157 4.88 19.63 -2.34
CA GLN A 157 3.43 19.38 -2.35
C GLN A 157 2.98 18.37 -1.29
N LEU A 158 3.80 17.36 -0.99
CA LEU A 158 3.49 16.30 -0.02
C LEU A 158 3.13 16.86 1.36
N LYS A 159 3.78 17.94 1.81
CA LYS A 159 3.43 18.60 3.07
C LYS A 159 1.98 19.10 3.09
N GLY A 160 1.52 19.70 1.99
CA GLY A 160 0.13 20.13 1.85
C GLY A 160 -0.84 18.96 1.71
N VAL A 161 -0.44 17.91 0.99
CA VAL A 161 -1.23 16.67 0.86
C VAL A 161 -1.45 16.01 2.21
N LEU A 162 -0.42 15.91 3.05
CA LEU A 162 -0.49 15.28 4.38
C LEU A 162 -1.15 16.17 5.45
N MET A 163 -1.34 17.47 5.20
CA MET A 163 -1.90 18.39 6.19
C MET A 163 -3.24 17.93 6.80
N PRO A 164 -4.24 17.46 6.02
CA PRO A 164 -5.49 16.97 6.61
C PRO A 164 -5.27 15.76 7.52
N MET A 165 -4.38 14.84 7.12
CA MET A 165 -4.01 13.66 7.92
C MET A 165 -3.36 14.09 9.24
N SER A 166 -2.37 14.99 9.21
CA SER A 166 -1.74 15.52 10.43
C SER A 166 -2.77 16.18 11.35
N LYS A 167 -3.66 17.01 10.81
CA LYS A 167 -4.71 17.69 11.59
C LYS A 167 -5.73 16.74 12.20
N THR A 168 -6.09 15.68 11.49
CA THR A 168 -6.90 14.61 12.06
C THR A 168 -6.17 13.92 13.21
N LEU A 169 -4.90 13.55 13.02
CA LEU A 169 -4.13 12.80 14.02
C LEU A 169 -3.75 13.62 15.26
N GLU A 170 -3.74 14.96 15.18
CA GLU A 170 -3.66 15.84 16.36
C GLU A 170 -4.88 15.68 17.30
N SER A 171 -6.02 15.22 16.77
CA SER A 171 -7.29 15.13 17.51
C SER A 171 -7.69 13.70 17.88
N GLN A 172 -7.08 12.69 17.25
CA GLN A 172 -7.41 11.28 17.44
C GLN A 172 -6.24 10.37 17.03
N GLN A 173 -6.18 9.17 17.59
CA GLN A 173 -5.05 8.26 17.36
C GLN A 173 -5.03 7.65 15.95
N TRP A 174 -6.20 7.37 15.37
CA TRP A 174 -6.33 6.67 14.09
C TRP A 174 -7.15 7.51 13.11
N LEU A 175 -6.96 7.32 11.81
CA LEU A 175 -7.82 7.92 10.78
C LEU A 175 -9.25 7.37 10.85
N GLY A 176 -9.41 6.13 11.32
CA GLY A 176 -10.70 5.53 11.67
C GLY A 176 -11.37 6.07 12.94
N GLY A 177 -10.72 6.97 13.69
CA GLY A 177 -11.20 7.49 14.97
C GLY A 177 -10.53 6.83 16.15
N ARG A 178 -11.33 6.14 16.99
CA ARG A 178 -10.85 5.54 18.24
C ARG A 178 -10.06 4.23 18.05
N VAL A 179 -10.31 3.52 16.97
CA VAL A 179 -9.66 2.25 16.61
C VAL A 179 -9.23 2.30 15.14
N PRO A 180 -8.19 1.56 14.72
CA PRO A 180 -7.79 1.55 13.32
C PRO A 180 -8.90 0.97 12.44
N SER A 181 -9.00 1.49 11.23
CA SER A 181 -9.96 1.05 10.21
C SER A 181 -9.28 0.85 8.86
N TYR A 182 -10.03 0.46 7.83
CA TYR A 182 -9.49 0.39 6.47
C TYR A 182 -8.96 1.73 5.94
N ALA A 183 -9.44 2.87 6.49
CA ALA A 183 -8.85 4.17 6.18
C ALA A 183 -7.37 4.25 6.58
N ASP A 184 -7.01 3.73 7.76
CA ASP A 184 -5.62 3.64 8.21
C ASP A 184 -4.81 2.75 7.27
N TYR A 185 -5.33 1.59 6.88
CA TYR A 185 -4.62 0.64 6.03
C TYR A 185 -4.39 1.19 4.61
N ILE A 186 -5.36 1.94 4.07
CA ILE A 186 -5.23 2.63 2.79
C ILE A 186 -4.03 3.57 2.79
N VAL A 187 -3.94 4.43 3.80
CA VAL A 187 -2.88 5.43 3.91
C VAL A 187 -1.56 4.76 4.25
N PHE A 188 -1.57 3.79 5.16
CA PHE A 188 -0.40 3.01 5.56
C PHE A 188 0.26 2.32 4.38
N GLY A 189 -0.50 1.82 3.41
CA GLY A 189 0.05 1.26 2.18
C GLY A 189 1.07 2.19 1.51
N ALA A 190 0.82 3.50 1.46
CA ALA A 190 1.76 4.46 0.88
C ALA A 190 3.03 4.64 1.72
N PHE A 191 2.89 4.70 3.05
CA PHE A 191 4.03 4.84 3.97
C PHE A 191 4.90 3.58 4.00
N GLN A 192 4.28 2.40 4.02
CA GLN A 192 4.98 1.14 3.97
C GLN A 192 5.67 0.92 2.61
N TRP A 193 5.05 1.39 1.52
CA TRP A 193 5.69 1.40 0.21
C TRP A 193 6.97 2.21 0.19
N VAL A 194 6.95 3.45 0.73
CA VAL A 194 8.17 4.26 0.87
C VAL A 194 9.19 3.54 1.75
N ARG A 195 8.79 3.14 2.96
CA ARG A 195 9.66 2.51 3.96
C ARG A 195 10.41 1.29 3.43
N THR A 196 9.78 0.48 2.58
CA THR A 196 10.35 -0.79 2.08
C THR A 196 11.27 -0.63 0.87
N VAL A 197 11.23 0.51 0.17
CA VAL A 197 12.01 0.70 -1.07
C VAL A 197 12.93 1.91 -1.07
N SER A 198 12.70 2.91 -0.20
CA SER A 198 13.42 4.18 -0.21
C SER A 198 13.79 4.64 1.21
N THR A 199 14.86 5.42 1.33
CA THR A 199 15.24 6.11 2.57
C THR A 199 14.54 7.46 2.74
N PHE A 200 13.66 7.84 1.81
CA PHE A 200 12.88 9.06 1.90
C PHE A 200 11.95 9.06 3.12
N ASP A 201 12.11 10.04 4.01
CA ASP A 201 11.29 10.17 5.21
C ASP A 201 9.96 10.89 4.91
N LEU A 202 8.96 10.12 4.47
CA LEU A 202 7.61 10.63 4.23
C LEU A 202 6.92 11.09 5.53
N ALA A 203 7.18 10.42 6.65
CA ALA A 203 6.53 10.72 7.93
C ALA A 203 6.97 12.07 8.51
N ALA A 204 8.25 12.43 8.36
CA ALA A 204 8.76 13.74 8.77
C ALA A 204 8.00 14.91 8.12
N LEU A 205 7.45 14.75 6.91
CA LEU A 205 6.63 15.79 6.26
C LEU A 205 5.28 16.02 6.95
N GLY A 206 4.76 15.00 7.63
CA GLY A 206 3.53 15.07 8.42
C GLY A 206 3.73 15.44 9.89
N GLY A 207 4.99 15.49 10.35
CA GLY A 207 5.35 15.80 11.74
C GLY A 207 5.07 14.68 12.72
N GLU A 208 5.22 14.99 14.01
CA GLU A 208 5.10 14.04 15.12
C GLU A 208 3.78 13.23 15.13
N PRO A 209 2.59 13.81 14.85
CA PRO A 209 1.34 13.05 14.84
C PRO A 209 1.33 11.94 13.77
N VAL A 210 1.91 12.20 12.59
CA VAL A 210 2.00 11.22 11.50
C VAL A 210 3.06 10.15 11.82
N GLN A 211 4.18 10.55 12.43
CA GLN A 211 5.19 9.60 12.89
C GLN A 211 4.63 8.65 13.95
N ALA A 212 3.94 9.18 14.98
CA ALA A 212 3.32 8.40 16.02
C ALA A 212 2.25 7.43 15.48
N TRP A 213 1.44 7.88 14.52
CA TRP A 213 0.50 7.01 13.81
C TRP A 213 1.20 5.92 13.00
N LEU A 214 2.30 6.23 12.32
CA LEU A 214 3.06 5.25 11.54
C LEU A 214 3.64 4.18 12.46
N ASP A 215 4.26 4.57 13.58
CA ASP A 215 4.82 3.64 14.55
C ASP A 215 3.74 2.76 15.18
N ALA A 216 2.60 3.35 15.57
CA ALA A 216 1.47 2.59 16.08
C ALA A 216 0.93 1.61 15.03
N THR A 217 0.85 2.00 13.75
CA THR A 217 0.38 1.13 12.66
C THR A 217 1.36 -0.03 12.40
N LEU A 218 2.67 0.24 12.47
CA LEU A 218 3.72 -0.77 12.31
C LEU A 218 3.70 -1.82 13.44
N ASP A 219 3.24 -1.45 14.64
CA ASP A 219 3.13 -2.33 15.80
C ASP A 219 1.83 -3.17 15.82
N LEU A 220 0.86 -2.86 14.96
CA LEU A 220 -0.35 -3.67 14.84
C LEU A 220 -0.01 -5.11 14.43
N PHE A 221 -0.83 -6.05 14.93
CA PHE A 221 -0.77 -7.47 14.57
C PHE A 221 0.60 -8.09 14.82
N ASP A 222 1.12 -7.93 16.05
CA ASP A 222 2.42 -8.43 16.49
C ASP A 222 3.60 -7.91 15.62
N GLY A 223 3.48 -6.67 15.16
CA GLY A 223 4.51 -6.04 14.34
C GLY A 223 4.57 -6.57 12.91
N LEU A 224 3.47 -7.12 12.37
CA LEU A 224 3.42 -7.78 11.06
C LEU A 224 4.10 -6.97 9.95
N ALA A 225 3.85 -5.67 9.89
CA ALA A 225 4.45 -4.81 8.88
C ALA A 225 5.85 -4.29 9.26
N ARG A 226 6.14 -4.17 10.56
CA ARG A 226 7.47 -3.80 11.06
C ARG A 226 8.53 -4.86 10.75
N GLN A 227 8.14 -6.14 10.79
CA GLN A 227 9.01 -7.28 10.47
C GLN A 227 9.48 -7.28 9.01
N GLU A 228 8.76 -6.64 8.09
CA GLU A 228 9.25 -6.46 6.72
C GLU A 228 10.43 -5.47 6.74
N PRO A 229 11.61 -5.83 6.18
CA PRO A 229 12.78 -4.97 6.19
C PRO A 229 12.51 -3.58 5.59
N ALA A 230 12.99 -2.54 6.27
CA ALA A 230 13.04 -1.21 5.69
C ALA A 230 14.19 -1.10 4.70
N ALA A 231 14.09 -0.19 3.74
CA ALA A 231 15.21 0.17 2.89
C ALA A 231 16.32 0.84 3.72
N SER A 232 17.56 0.50 3.39
CA SER A 232 18.79 1.01 3.99
C SER A 232 19.59 1.83 2.99
#